data_AF-A0A2D8VE38-F1
#
_entry.id   AF-A0A2D8VE38-F1
#
_cell.length_a   1.000
_cell.length_b   1.000
_cell.length_c   1.000
_cell.angle_alpha   90.00
_cell.angle_beta   90.00
_cell.angle_gamma   90.00
#
_symmetry.space_group_name_H-M   'P 1'
#
loop_
_entity.id
_entity.type
_entity.pdbx_description
1 polymer ?
#
loop_
_entity_poly.entity_id
_entity_poly.type
_entity_poly.pdbx_seq_one_letter_code
_entity_poly.pdbx_strand_id
1 'polypeptide(L)' 'MKIRIIILALISSVLNGATPTSNAPFLKPKEAIAKMTIPEGFEVKAFVAEPDIGEAIAFCFDFRGRLWTLEN' A
#
# COMPACT_ATOMS: atom_id res chain seq x y z
N MET A 1 -34.49 10.30 5.10
CA MET A 1 -33.34 10.56 5.99
C MET A 1 -32.25 9.49 5.93
N LYS A 2 -32.56 8.18 6.03
CA LYS A 2 -31.54 7.10 6.06
C LYS A 2 -30.63 7.03 4.82
N ILE A 3 -31.18 7.26 3.61
CA ILE A 3 -30.42 7.23 2.34
C ILE A 3 -29.36 8.34 2.25
N ARG A 4 -29.64 9.54 2.77
CA ARG A 4 -28.67 10.66 2.78
C ARG A 4 -27.48 10.38 3.71
N ILE A 5 -27.71 9.70 4.83
CA ILE A 5 -26.66 9.34 5.79
C ILE A 5 -25.73 8.28 5.21
N ILE A 6 -26.25 7.31 4.46
CA ILE A 6 -25.45 6.27 3.79
C ILE A 6 -24.54 6.87 2.71
N ILE A 7 -25.08 7.78 1.90
CA ILE A 7 -24.28 8.48 0.87
C ILE A 7 -23.19 9.33 1.51
N LEU A 8 -23.49 10.05 2.59
CA LEU A 8 -22.52 10.87 3.28
C LEU A 8 -21.39 10.01 3.90
N ALA A 9 -21.74 8.89 4.54
CA ALA A 9 -20.76 7.96 5.11
C ALA A 9 -19.86 7.31 4.05
N LEU A 10 -20.42 6.94 2.89
CA LEU A 10 -19.64 6.46 1.74
C LEU A 10 -18.65 7.52 1.27
N ILE A 11 -19.09 8.76 1.09
CA ILE A 11 -18.21 9.86 0.66
C ILE A 11 -17.09 10.13 1.68
N SER A 12 -17.40 10.09 2.98
CA SER A 12 -16.40 10.25 4.05
C SER A 12 -15.30 9.19 4.00
N SER A 13 -15.63 7.94 3.66
CA SER A 13 -14.63 6.87 3.55
C SER A 13 -13.65 7.08 2.38
N VAL A 14 -14.07 7.76 1.30
CA VAL A 14 -13.19 8.08 0.16
C VAL A 14 -12.31 9.31 0.43
N LEU A 15 -12.76 10.22 1.31
CA LEU A 15 -12.05 11.47 1.63
C LEU A 15 -10.96 11.33 2.69
N ASN A 16 -10.84 10.17 3.36
CA ASN A 16 -9.84 9.96 4.40
C ASN A 16 -8.46 9.55 3.84
N GLY A 17 -8.05 10.16 2.73
CA GLY A 17 -6.74 9.92 2.11
C GLY A 17 -5.65 10.73 2.80
N ALA A 18 -4.49 10.10 3.04
CA ALA A 18 -3.31 10.79 3.57
C ALA A 18 -2.88 11.94 2.63
N THR A 19 -2.39 13.04 3.21
CA THR A 19 -1.85 14.16 2.42
C THR A 19 -0.48 13.77 1.84
N PRO A 20 -0.26 13.87 0.51
CA PRO A 20 1.01 13.48 -0.08
C PRO A 20 2.15 14.33 0.50
N THR A 21 3.15 13.69 1.11
CA THR A 21 4.36 14.35 1.60
C THR A 21 5.41 14.53 0.48
N SER A 22 5.17 13.93 -0.70
CA SER A 22 6.00 14.08 -1.89
C SER A 22 5.15 14.03 -3.18
N ASN A 23 5.75 14.44 -4.31
CA ASN A 23 5.14 14.35 -5.64
C ASN A 23 5.39 12.98 -6.32
N ALA A 24 5.78 11.95 -5.56
CA ALA A 24 5.98 10.62 -6.11
C ALA A 24 4.64 10.06 -6.62
N PRO A 25 4.59 9.45 -7.81
CA PRO A 25 3.37 8.83 -8.29
C PRO A 25 3.05 7.59 -7.47
N PHE A 26 1.79 7.45 -7.05
CA PHE A 26 1.29 6.21 -6.47
C PHE A 26 1.17 5.15 -7.56
N LEU A 27 2.04 4.15 -7.51
CA LEU A 27 2.07 3.06 -8.47
C LEU A 27 1.33 1.85 -7.92
N LYS A 28 0.56 1.17 -8.77
CA LYS A 28 0.09 -0.17 -8.46
C LYS A 28 1.27 -1.14 -8.42
N PRO A 29 1.19 -2.26 -7.68
CA PRO A 29 2.32 -3.17 -7.50
C PRO A 29 2.94 -3.65 -8.83
N LYS A 30 2.12 -3.95 -9.84
CA LYS A 30 2.60 -4.36 -11.17
C LYS A 30 3.39 -3.25 -11.88
N GLU A 31 2.96 -2.00 -11.73
CA GLU A 31 3.62 -0.84 -12.33
C GLU A 31 4.94 -0.53 -11.64
N ALA A 32 4.98 -0.68 -10.31
CA ALA A 32 6.21 -0.55 -9.54
C ALA A 32 7.25 -1.60 -9.96
N ILE A 33 6.84 -2.88 -10.05
CA ILE A 33 7.72 -3.98 -10.49
C ILE A 33 8.25 -3.73 -11.91
N ALA A 34 7.39 -3.28 -12.84
CA ALA A 34 7.79 -2.99 -14.22
C ALA A 34 8.83 -1.86 -14.34
N LYS A 35 8.93 -0.99 -13.32
CA LYS A 35 9.89 0.12 -13.27
C LYS A 35 11.19 -0.23 -12.51
N MET A 36 11.27 -1.39 -11.87
CA MET A 36 12.48 -1.82 -11.16
C MET A 36 13.56 -2.30 -12.14
N THR A 37 14.82 -2.02 -11.85
CA THR A 37 15.95 -2.70 -12.49
C THR A 37 16.22 -4.01 -11.76
N ILE A 38 16.07 -5.14 -12.45
CA ILE A 38 16.15 -6.48 -11.86
C ILE A 38 17.42 -7.17 -12.41
N PRO A 39 18.29 -7.73 -11.55
CA PRO A 39 19.45 -8.50 -12.01
C PRO A 39 19.04 -9.75 -12.83
N GLU A 40 19.90 -10.17 -13.75
CA GLU A 40 19.67 -11.37 -14.55
C GLU A 40 19.51 -12.61 -13.64
N GLY A 41 18.52 -13.45 -13.95
CA GLY A 41 18.20 -14.65 -13.17
C GLY A 41 17.29 -14.43 -11.95
N PHE A 42 16.87 -13.19 -11.66
CA PHE A 42 15.94 -12.88 -10.57
C PHE A 42 14.54 -12.52 -11.07
N GLU A 43 13.54 -12.75 -10.22
CA GLU A 43 12.16 -12.29 -10.41
C GLU A 43 11.69 -11.49 -9.20
N VAL A 44 10.81 -10.51 -9.42
CA VAL A 44 10.17 -9.74 -8.35
C VAL A 44 8.67 -9.99 -8.40
N LYS A 45 8.08 -10.31 -7.25
CA LYS A 45 6.64 -10.55 -7.08
C LYS A 45 6.10 -9.68 -5.95
N ALA A 46 4.92 -9.10 -6.17
CA ALA A 46 4.20 -8.39 -5.13
C ALA A 46 3.64 -9.41 -4.12
N PHE A 47 3.94 -9.22 -2.84
CA PHE A 47 3.43 -10.08 -1.76
C PHE A 47 2.20 -9.49 -1.08
N VAL A 48 2.26 -8.21 -0.71
CA VAL A 48 1.19 -7.46 -0.05
C VAL A 48 1.26 -6.00 -0.50
N ALA A 49 0.12 -5.32 -0.54
CA ALA A 49 -0.01 -3.90 -0.90
C ALA A 49 -1.27 -3.33 -0.26
N GLU A 50 -1.53 -2.04 -0.44
CA GLU A 50 -2.79 -1.43 -0.02
C GLU A 50 -4.01 -2.19 -0.60
N PRO A 51 -5.08 -2.37 0.19
CA PRO A 51 -5.33 -1.76 1.50
C PRO A 51 -4.77 -2.53 2.71
N ASP A 52 -4.09 -3.66 2.51
CA ASP A 52 -3.67 -4.54 3.61
C ASP A 52 -2.47 -4.00 4.40
N ILE A 53 -1.62 -3.21 3.75
CA ILE A 53 -0.46 -2.53 4.33
C ILE A 53 -0.29 -1.15 3.69
N GLY A 54 -0.11 -0.11 4.50
CA GLY A 54 0.12 1.27 4.06
C GLY A 54 1.57 1.69 4.31
N GLU A 55 2.09 2.64 3.52
CA GLU A 55 3.36 3.36 3.77
C GLU A 55 4.46 2.59 4.57
N ALA A 56 4.82 1.38 4.14
CA ALA A 56 5.76 0.54 4.88
C ALA A 56 7.18 1.15 4.88
N ILE A 57 7.73 1.41 6.07
CA ILE A 57 9.01 2.09 6.26
C ILE A 57 10.15 1.09 6.50
N ALA A 58 9.91 0.07 7.33
CA ALA A 58 10.89 -0.93 7.70
C ALA A 58 10.24 -2.28 7.93
N PHE A 59 10.99 -3.37 7.73
CA PHE A 59 10.51 -4.72 8.01
C PHE A 59 11.62 -5.63 8.55
N CYS A 60 11.24 -6.69 9.26
CA CYS A 60 12.15 -7.75 9.69
C CYS A 60 11.42 -9.11 9.74
N PHE A 61 12.19 -10.19 9.85
CA PHE A 61 11.66 -11.52 10.10
C PHE A 61 11.99 -11.96 11.52
N ASP A 62 11.07 -12.66 12.18
CA ASP A 62 11.35 -13.32 13.46
C ASP A 62 11.83 -14.77 13.28
N PHE A 63 12.16 -15.44 14.39
CA PHE A 63 12.61 -16.83 14.42
C PHE A 63 11.58 -17.85 13.91
N ARG A 64 10.31 -17.44 13.73
CA ARG A 64 9.23 -18.28 13.17
C ARG A 64 9.01 -18.01 11.68
N GLY A 65 9.82 -17.15 11.07
CA GLY A 65 9.70 -16.76 9.66
C GLY A 65 8.51 -15.84 9.38
N ARG A 66 7.95 -15.16 10.39
CA ARG A 66 6.89 -14.17 10.16
C ARG A 66 7.52 -12.84 9.75
N LEU A 67 6.92 -12.18 8.76
CA LEU A 67 7.28 -10.83 8.34
C LEU A 67 6.60 -9.82 9.27
N TRP A 68 7.40 -8.96 9.91
CA TRP A 68 6.95 -7.82 10.70
C TRP A 68 7.27 -6.55 9.93
N THR A 69 6.35 -5.59 9.93
CA THR A 69 6.51 -4.30 9.25
C THR A 69 6.20 -3.15 10.21
N LEU A 70 6.80 -2.00 9.94
CA LEU A 70 6.47 -0.71 10.52
C LEU A 70 5.84 0.15 9.43
N GLU A 71 4.60 0.56 9.64
CA GLU A 71 3.81 1.44 8.76
C GLU A 71 3.36 2.71 9.50
N ASN A 72 2.96 3.72 8.73
CA ASN A 72 2.38 4.99 9.20
C ASN A 72 0.85 4.99 9.13
#